data_AF-A0A7N8X630-F1
#
_entry.id   AF-A0A7N8X630-F1
#
_cell.length_a   1.000
_cell.length_b   1.000
_cell.length_c   1.000
_cell.angle_alpha   90.00
_cell.angle_beta   90.00
_cell.angle_gamma   90.00
#
_symmetry.space_group_name_H-M   'P 1'
#
loop_
_entity.id
_entity.type
_entity.pdbx_description
1 polymer ?
#
loop_
_entity_poly.entity_id
_entity_poly.type
_entity_poly.pdbx_seq_one_letter_code
_entity_poly.pdbx_strand_id
1 'polypeptide(L)'
;MLGRLRVFHSCGFVIFFVVVQHAHGDLSYSVQEELKPGSVIGNSADKGARYRINAAHDADIGKNSVQSYTLQQNPHFVFSIQTTSAGSKYGELVLDKELDREEQREMKLLLTAVDGGSPQRSGTVVIHVIVLDANDNAPVFSETVYKTSLPENSPVQTPVITVSATDADEGVNGEVTYEFSRLPDKSRRLFSLDAKTGEISVTGDIDYEEGSKYEIFVEAKDGYGLSSEAKVIIDITDVNDNAPVIYLKSLTNPIPENVSPGTEVGIINVQDRDSETNKQVRYFCVFLPIFAEIGQTESKSLVK
;
A
#
# COMPACT_ATOMS: atom_id res chain seq x y z
N MET A 1 -41.45 -23.81 4.04
CA MET A 1 -41.32 -22.34 3.83
C MET A 1 -39.96 -21.92 4.37
N LEU A 2 -39.05 -21.54 3.47
CA LEU A 2 -37.76 -20.95 3.86
C LEU A 2 -38.01 -19.53 4.38
N GLY A 3 -37.58 -19.24 5.60
CA GLY A 3 -37.49 -17.88 6.13
C GLY A 3 -36.02 -17.53 6.38
N ARG A 4 -35.45 -16.66 5.55
CA ARG A 4 -34.17 -15.99 5.83
C ARG A 4 -34.41 -14.91 6.89
N LEU A 5 -33.70 -14.97 8.00
CA LEU A 5 -33.65 -13.87 8.98
C LEU A 5 -32.25 -13.24 8.92
N ARG A 6 -32.17 -11.97 8.51
CA ARG A 6 -31.01 -11.10 8.72
C ARG A 6 -31.24 -10.33 10.02
N VAL A 7 -30.23 -10.23 10.88
CA VAL A 7 -30.24 -9.29 12.01
C VAL A 7 -28.86 -8.65 12.15
N PHE A 8 -28.85 -7.31 12.22
CA PHE A 8 -27.74 -6.51 12.72
C PHE A 8 -28.09 -5.97 14.12
N HIS A 9 -27.10 -6.02 15.00
CA HIS A 9 -26.85 -5.24 16.22
C HIS A 9 -27.83 -5.27 17.41
N SER A 10 -27.27 -5.71 18.54
CA SER A 10 -27.45 -5.18 19.90
C SER A 10 -28.89 -4.87 20.34
N CYS A 11 -29.65 -5.91 20.71
CA CYS A 11 -30.42 -5.93 21.96
C CYS A 11 -31.00 -7.34 22.16
N GLY A 12 -31.05 -7.79 23.41
CA GLY A 12 -31.34 -9.17 23.78
C GLY A 12 -32.59 -9.75 23.10
N PHE A 13 -32.37 -10.78 22.28
CA PHE A 13 -33.43 -11.70 21.85
C PHE A 13 -33.26 -13.03 22.58
N VAL A 14 -34.34 -13.43 23.24
CA VAL A 14 -34.46 -14.68 23.99
C VAL A 14 -34.70 -15.81 22.98
N ILE A 15 -33.69 -16.65 22.76
CA ILE A 15 -33.84 -17.91 22.00
C ILE A 15 -33.96 -19.05 23.02
N PHE A 16 -35.12 -19.70 23.03
CA PHE A 16 -35.42 -20.87 23.87
C PHE A 16 -34.97 -22.15 23.14
N PHE A 17 -34.21 -23.01 23.82
CA PHE A 17 -33.80 -24.31 23.27
C PHE A 17 -34.38 -25.46 24.09
N VAL A 18 -35.39 -26.15 23.54
CA VAL A 18 -35.95 -27.37 24.14
C VAL A 18 -35.05 -28.56 23.78
N VAL A 19 -34.57 -29.30 24.79
CA VAL A 19 -33.90 -30.60 24.61
C VAL A 19 -34.94 -31.62 24.18
N VAL A 20 -35.16 -31.70 22.87
CA VAL A 20 -35.85 -32.83 22.23
C VAL A 20 -34.77 -33.72 21.61
N GLN A 21 -35.03 -35.01 21.52
CA GLN A 21 -34.18 -35.99 20.84
C GLN A 21 -33.75 -35.45 19.46
N HIS A 22 -32.46 -35.16 19.29
CA HIS A 22 -31.86 -34.51 18.10
C HIS A 22 -32.32 -33.06 17.82
N ALA A 23 -32.33 -32.19 18.83
CA ALA A 23 -32.42 -30.75 18.61
C ALA A 23 -31.07 -30.20 18.09
N HIS A 24 -31.09 -29.65 16.88
CA HIS A 24 -30.00 -28.88 16.28
C HIS A 24 -30.39 -27.40 16.28
N GLY A 25 -29.47 -26.55 16.71
CA GLY A 25 -29.64 -25.10 16.67
C GLY A 25 -28.39 -24.42 16.14
N ASP A 26 -28.56 -23.20 15.64
CA ASP A 26 -27.47 -22.31 15.25
C ASP A 26 -27.53 -21.04 16.10
N LEU A 27 -26.37 -20.64 16.63
CA LEU A 27 -26.14 -19.39 17.35
C LEU A 27 -25.09 -18.59 16.58
N SER A 28 -25.24 -17.27 16.48
CA SER A 28 -24.24 -16.41 15.84
C SER A 28 -23.81 -15.28 16.77
N TYR A 29 -22.49 -15.10 16.88
CA TYR A 29 -21.87 -14.04 17.65
C TYR A 29 -20.86 -13.29 16.77
N SER A 30 -20.80 -11.98 16.93
CA SER A 30 -19.76 -11.15 16.34
C SER A 30 -18.77 -10.77 17.43
N VAL A 31 -17.48 -11.02 17.19
CA VAL A 31 -16.41 -10.78 18.14
C VAL A 31 -15.34 -9.93 17.46
N GLN A 32 -14.95 -8.83 18.07
CA GLN A 32 -13.89 -7.98 17.53
C GLN A 32 -12.52 -8.67 17.69
N GLU A 33 -11.64 -8.54 16.70
CA GLU A 33 -10.27 -9.05 16.81
C GLU A 33 -9.40 -8.23 17.76
N GLU A 34 -8.18 -8.72 17.99
CA GLU A 34 -7.17 -7.98 18.74
C GLU A 34 -6.53 -6.87 17.91
N LEU A 35 -6.15 -5.76 18.54
CA LEU A 35 -5.32 -4.74 17.90
C LEU A 35 -3.84 -5.08 18.04
N LYS A 36 -3.12 -5.19 16.92
CA LYS A 36 -1.63 -5.24 16.92
C LYS A 36 -0.99 -4.02 17.60
N PRO A 37 0.23 -4.15 18.16
CA PRO A 37 0.95 -3.02 18.75
C PRO A 37 1.26 -1.92 17.70
N GLY A 38 0.77 -0.70 17.94
CA GLY A 38 0.97 0.45 17.06
C GLY A 38 -0.32 0.97 16.39
N SER A 39 -1.42 0.22 16.50
CA SER A 39 -2.74 0.60 15.99
C SER A 39 -3.39 1.70 16.82
N VAL A 40 -4.26 2.51 16.21
CA VAL A 40 -4.99 3.59 16.90
C VAL A 40 -6.04 3.00 17.85
N ILE A 41 -6.18 3.57 19.05
CA ILE A 41 -7.01 3.06 20.15
C ILE A 41 -8.45 2.75 19.69
N GLY A 42 -8.86 1.49 19.78
CA GLY A 42 -10.22 1.00 19.55
C GLY A 42 -10.65 -0.01 20.63
N ASN A 43 -11.93 -0.36 20.66
CA ASN A 43 -12.38 -1.50 21.47
C ASN A 43 -11.86 -2.79 20.80
N SER A 44 -11.30 -3.72 21.57
CA SER A 44 -10.81 -5.03 21.11
C SER A 44 -11.44 -6.11 22.01
N ALA A 45 -11.55 -7.35 21.54
CA ALA A 45 -11.87 -8.46 22.44
C ALA A 45 -10.62 -8.90 23.21
N ASP A 46 -10.45 -8.36 24.42
CA ASP A 46 -9.34 -8.76 25.27
C ASP A 46 -9.44 -10.23 25.70
N LYS A 47 -8.28 -10.86 25.91
CA LYS A 47 -8.21 -12.18 26.56
C LYS A 47 -9.02 -12.18 27.85
N GLY A 48 -9.91 -13.17 27.97
CA GLY A 48 -10.86 -13.28 29.07
C GLY A 48 -12.24 -12.66 28.80
N ALA A 49 -12.48 -12.08 27.62
CA ALA A 49 -13.80 -11.65 27.18
C ALA A 49 -14.82 -12.79 27.28
N ARG A 50 -16.02 -12.49 27.76
CA ARG A 50 -17.06 -13.48 28.10
C ARG A 50 -18.33 -13.21 27.29
N TYR A 51 -18.77 -14.22 26.55
CA TYR A 51 -19.99 -14.19 25.76
C TYR A 51 -21.01 -15.13 26.40
N ARG A 52 -22.11 -14.56 26.89
CA ARG A 52 -23.17 -15.34 27.52
C ARG A 52 -23.86 -16.23 26.49
N ILE A 53 -23.93 -17.52 26.81
CA ILE A 53 -24.66 -18.54 26.08
C ILE A 53 -25.89 -18.94 26.91
N ASN A 54 -27.05 -18.98 26.28
CA ASN A 54 -28.26 -19.47 26.94
C ASN A 54 -28.09 -20.95 27.29
N ALA A 55 -28.49 -21.31 28.51
CA ALA A 55 -28.49 -22.70 28.94
C ALA A 55 -29.49 -23.52 28.07
N ALA A 56 -29.12 -24.76 27.75
CA ALA A 56 -30.04 -25.73 27.19
C ALA A 56 -31.18 -25.98 28.19
N HIS A 57 -32.41 -26.04 27.70
CA HIS A 57 -33.59 -26.27 28.54
C HIS A 57 -34.08 -27.70 28.37
N ASP A 58 -34.09 -28.45 29.47
CA ASP A 58 -34.66 -29.77 29.57
C ASP A 58 -35.95 -29.71 30.39
N ALA A 59 -36.99 -30.43 29.92
CA ALA A 59 -38.28 -30.47 30.60
C ALA A 59 -38.24 -31.35 31.86
N ASP A 60 -37.26 -32.25 31.95
CA ASP A 60 -37.05 -33.10 33.12
C ASP A 60 -36.37 -32.33 34.26
N ILE A 61 -36.56 -32.80 35.49
CA ILE A 61 -36.01 -32.20 36.71
C ILE A 61 -34.99 -33.11 37.39
N GLY A 62 -34.17 -32.54 38.28
CA GLY A 62 -33.22 -33.29 39.09
C GLY A 62 -32.10 -33.89 38.23
N LYS A 63 -31.80 -35.18 38.41
CA LYS A 63 -30.71 -35.85 37.68
C LYS A 63 -31.00 -35.96 36.18
N ASN A 64 -32.26 -35.98 35.78
CA ASN A 64 -32.66 -36.14 34.38
C ASN A 64 -32.65 -34.81 33.61
N SER A 65 -32.46 -33.65 34.25
CA SER A 65 -32.26 -32.39 33.52
C SER A 65 -30.84 -32.31 32.93
N VAL A 66 -30.55 -31.27 32.14
CA VAL A 66 -29.17 -30.97 31.69
C VAL A 66 -28.18 -30.96 32.85
N GLN A 67 -27.13 -31.78 32.78
CA GLN A 67 -26.10 -31.88 33.82
C GLN A 67 -24.77 -31.28 33.39
N SER A 68 -24.40 -31.40 32.12
CA SER A 68 -23.08 -31.01 31.64
C SER A 68 -23.12 -30.41 30.24
N TYR A 69 -22.12 -29.57 29.97
CA TYR A 69 -21.86 -28.98 28.67
C TYR A 69 -20.44 -29.37 28.25
N THR A 70 -20.25 -29.64 26.96
CA THR A 70 -18.94 -29.91 26.38
C THR A 70 -18.81 -29.12 25.10
N LEU A 71 -17.86 -28.19 25.08
CA LEU A 71 -17.46 -27.47 23.88
C LEU A 71 -16.44 -28.31 23.12
N GLN A 72 -16.59 -28.41 21.80
CA GLN A 72 -15.59 -29.01 20.94
C GLN A 72 -14.25 -28.31 21.12
N GLN A 73 -13.18 -29.11 21.20
CA GLN A 73 -11.82 -28.60 21.35
C GLN A 73 -11.50 -27.62 20.22
N ASN A 74 -11.02 -26.43 20.61
CA ASN A 74 -10.64 -25.37 19.70
C ASN A 74 -9.55 -24.51 20.39
N PRO A 75 -8.77 -23.72 19.64
CA PRO A 75 -7.62 -23.00 20.19
C PRO A 75 -7.95 -21.64 20.83
N HIS A 76 -9.15 -21.09 20.63
CA HIS A 76 -9.47 -19.70 21.03
C HIS A 76 -10.42 -19.59 22.21
N PHE A 77 -11.34 -20.55 22.38
CA PHE A 77 -12.43 -20.44 23.33
C PHE A 77 -12.49 -21.62 24.28
N VAL A 78 -12.71 -21.30 25.56
CA VAL A 78 -13.08 -22.24 26.60
C VAL A 78 -14.52 -22.00 27.05
N PHE A 79 -15.21 -23.03 27.49
CA PHE A 79 -16.58 -22.91 28.00
C PHE A 79 -16.60 -22.98 29.52
N SER A 80 -17.23 -22.00 30.15
CA SER A 80 -17.37 -21.88 31.61
C SER A 80 -18.84 -21.88 32.00
N ILE A 81 -19.20 -22.66 33.02
CA ILE A 81 -20.56 -22.61 33.60
C ILE A 81 -20.52 -21.68 34.80
N GLN A 82 -21.40 -20.67 34.79
CA GLN A 82 -21.58 -19.76 35.91
C GLN A 82 -22.89 -20.07 36.65
N THR A 83 -22.92 -19.71 37.93
CA THR A 83 -24.12 -19.79 38.78
C THR A 83 -24.46 -18.39 39.27
N THR A 84 -25.69 -17.95 39.04
CA THR A 84 -26.17 -16.66 39.55
C THR A 84 -26.38 -16.72 41.07
N SER A 85 -26.48 -15.56 41.71
CA SER A 85 -26.84 -15.45 43.13
C SER A 85 -28.19 -16.08 43.47
N ALA A 86 -29.09 -16.22 42.49
CA ALA A 86 -30.38 -16.90 42.61
C ALA A 86 -30.30 -18.42 42.40
N GLY A 87 -29.10 -18.97 42.14
CA GLY A 87 -28.88 -20.41 41.92
C GLY A 87 -29.08 -20.89 40.48
N SER A 88 -29.47 -20.00 39.55
CA SER A 88 -29.64 -20.35 38.13
C SER A 88 -28.28 -20.50 37.46
N LYS A 89 -28.10 -21.54 36.62
CA LYS A 89 -26.86 -21.75 35.88
C LYS A 89 -26.96 -21.19 34.46
N TYR A 90 -25.86 -20.67 33.92
CA TYR A 90 -25.75 -20.25 32.53
C TYR A 90 -24.34 -20.52 31.99
N GLY A 91 -24.21 -20.62 30.66
CA GLY A 91 -22.94 -20.83 30.00
C GLY A 91 -22.29 -19.52 29.59
N GLU A 92 -20.96 -19.47 29.64
CA GLU A 92 -20.16 -18.42 29.06
C GLU A 92 -19.12 -19.05 28.14
N LEU A 93 -19.06 -18.56 26.91
CA LEU A 93 -17.91 -18.76 26.04
C LEU A 93 -16.87 -17.72 26.40
N VAL A 94 -15.68 -18.15 26.81
CA VAL A 94 -14.60 -17.27 27.26
C VAL A 94 -13.46 -17.33 26.26
N LEU A 95 -13.04 -16.16 25.78
CA LEU A 95 -11.88 -16.04 24.90
C LEU A 95 -10.60 -16.30 25.70
N ASP A 96 -9.84 -17.33 25.34
CA ASP A 96 -8.60 -17.73 26.01
C ASP A 96 -7.35 -17.40 25.18
N LYS A 97 -7.47 -17.39 23.85
CA LYS A 97 -6.44 -16.93 22.90
C LYS A 97 -7.06 -15.88 21.99
N GLU A 98 -6.29 -14.83 21.70
CA GLU A 98 -6.67 -13.74 20.80
C GLU A 98 -7.15 -14.25 19.44
N LEU A 99 -7.98 -13.42 18.81
CA LEU A 99 -8.48 -13.64 17.46
C LEU A 99 -7.75 -12.68 16.53
N ASP A 100 -7.39 -13.21 15.38
CA ASP A 100 -6.82 -12.47 14.26
C ASP A 100 -7.73 -12.79 13.06
N ARG A 101 -8.37 -11.76 12.52
CA ARG A 101 -9.32 -11.88 11.42
C ARG A 101 -8.59 -12.14 10.10
N GLU A 102 -7.38 -11.64 9.92
CA GLU A 102 -6.52 -11.94 8.78
C GLU A 102 -6.11 -13.41 8.77
N GLU A 103 -5.96 -14.03 9.95
CA GLU A 103 -5.73 -15.47 10.09
C GLU A 103 -7.04 -16.28 9.89
N GLN A 104 -8.12 -15.92 10.59
CA GLN A 104 -9.38 -16.68 10.56
C GLN A 104 -10.63 -15.81 10.81
N ARG A 105 -11.31 -15.45 9.72
CA ARG A 105 -12.53 -14.59 9.73
C ARG A 105 -13.77 -15.19 10.40
N GLU A 106 -13.92 -16.50 10.34
CA GLU A 106 -15.09 -17.20 10.89
C GLU A 106 -14.70 -18.55 11.49
N MET A 107 -15.40 -18.94 12.55
CA MET A 107 -15.26 -20.29 13.12
C MET A 107 -16.60 -20.86 13.59
N LYS A 108 -16.70 -22.19 13.58
CA LYS A 108 -17.87 -22.93 14.03
C LYS A 108 -17.49 -23.81 15.21
N LEU A 109 -18.13 -23.59 16.35
CA LEU A 109 -17.89 -24.33 17.58
C LEU A 109 -19.11 -25.19 17.91
N LEU A 110 -18.93 -26.50 18.05
CA LEU A 110 -20.01 -27.39 18.47
C LEU A 110 -20.09 -27.44 20.00
N LEU A 111 -21.23 -27.05 20.55
CA LEU A 111 -21.54 -27.18 21.98
C LEU A 111 -22.55 -28.30 22.18
N THR A 112 -22.21 -29.26 23.03
CA THR A 112 -23.08 -30.40 23.39
C THR A 112 -23.56 -30.26 24.82
N ALA A 113 -24.86 -30.38 25.04
CA ALA A 113 -25.47 -30.49 26.36
C ALA A 113 -25.89 -31.95 26.59
N VAL A 114 -25.62 -32.49 27.78
CA VAL A 114 -25.91 -33.90 28.13
C VAL A 114 -26.68 -33.95 29.45
N ASP A 115 -27.76 -34.74 29.47
CA ASP A 115 -28.55 -35.02 30.67
C ASP A 115 -27.90 -36.11 31.56
N GLY A 116 -28.45 -36.32 32.76
CA GLY A 116 -28.02 -37.38 33.67
C GLY A 116 -28.91 -38.62 33.64
N GLY A 117 -29.75 -38.76 32.61
CA GLY A 117 -30.69 -39.86 32.44
C GLY A 117 -30.01 -41.19 32.19
N SER A 118 -30.80 -42.27 32.18
CA SER A 118 -30.33 -43.61 31.78
C SER A 118 -31.40 -44.26 30.88
N PRO A 119 -31.22 -44.28 29.55
CA PRO A 119 -30.04 -43.81 28.81
C PRO A 119 -29.90 -42.28 28.84
N GLN A 120 -28.66 -41.80 28.75
CA GLN A 120 -28.40 -40.37 28.61
C GLN A 120 -28.88 -39.86 27.26
N ARG A 121 -29.37 -38.61 27.22
CA ARG A 121 -29.67 -37.89 25.98
C ARG A 121 -28.82 -36.63 25.89
N SER A 122 -28.63 -36.19 24.65
CA SER A 122 -27.84 -35.01 24.33
C SER A 122 -28.51 -34.15 23.27
N GLY A 123 -28.27 -32.84 23.37
CA GLY A 123 -28.58 -31.86 22.32
C GLY A 123 -27.31 -31.13 21.88
N THR A 124 -27.27 -30.70 20.63
CA THR A 124 -26.08 -30.02 20.06
C THR A 124 -26.46 -28.70 19.42
N VAL A 125 -25.63 -27.69 19.59
CA VAL A 125 -25.78 -26.38 18.95
C VAL A 125 -24.47 -25.98 18.29
N VAL A 126 -24.53 -25.41 17.08
CA VAL A 126 -23.35 -24.85 16.41
C VAL A 126 -23.31 -23.35 16.71
N ILE A 127 -22.20 -22.90 17.26
CA ILE A 127 -21.92 -21.48 17.51
C ILE A 127 -21.05 -20.99 16.35
N HIS A 128 -21.62 -20.14 15.52
CA HIS A 128 -20.94 -19.41 14.46
C HIS A 128 -20.36 -18.13 15.05
N VAL A 129 -19.05 -18.06 15.15
CA VAL A 129 -18.33 -16.85 15.56
C VAL A 129 -17.82 -16.16 14.30
N ILE A 130 -18.23 -14.90 14.13
CA ILE A 130 -17.78 -14.01 13.06
C ILE A 130 -16.80 -13.02 13.69
N VAL A 131 -15.58 -12.98 13.19
CA VAL A 131 -14.56 -12.03 13.65
C VAL A 131 -14.77 -10.71 12.93
N LEU A 132 -14.91 -9.62 13.68
CA LEU A 132 -15.05 -8.28 13.14
C LEU A 132 -13.67 -7.65 12.95
N ASP A 133 -13.51 -7.01 11.80
CA ASP A 133 -12.32 -6.30 11.39
C ASP A 133 -12.00 -5.11 12.30
N ALA A 134 -10.72 -5.00 12.66
CA ALA A 134 -10.15 -3.84 13.30
C ALA A 134 -9.01 -3.29 12.43
N ASN A 135 -8.80 -1.97 12.45
CA ASN A 135 -7.76 -1.31 11.66
C ASN A 135 -6.39 -1.51 12.31
N ASP A 136 -5.83 -2.70 12.18
CA ASP A 136 -4.65 -3.13 12.90
C ASP A 136 -3.45 -3.48 12.01
N ASN A 137 -3.63 -3.46 10.69
CA ASN A 137 -2.55 -3.53 9.72
C ASN A 137 -2.35 -2.16 9.08
N ALA A 138 -1.10 -1.78 8.85
CA ALA A 138 -0.79 -0.61 8.06
C ALA A 138 -0.57 -1.03 6.59
N PRO A 139 -0.77 -0.13 5.61
CA PRO A 139 -0.47 -0.44 4.23
C PRO A 139 0.99 -0.86 4.06
N VAL A 140 1.26 -1.87 3.25
CA VAL A 140 2.62 -2.38 3.00
C VAL A 140 2.95 -2.26 1.53
N PHE A 141 3.98 -1.46 1.20
CA PHE A 141 4.49 -1.35 -0.17
C PHE A 141 5.09 -2.67 -0.68
N SER A 142 4.92 -2.94 -1.97
CA SER A 142 5.54 -4.08 -2.65
C SER A 142 7.07 -4.00 -2.66
N GLU A 143 7.62 -2.78 -2.68
CA GLU A 143 9.05 -2.51 -2.63
C GLU A 143 9.35 -1.34 -1.68
N THR A 144 10.50 -1.40 -1.00
CA THR A 144 10.97 -0.27 -0.18
C THR A 144 11.60 0.84 -1.01
N VAL A 145 12.13 0.50 -2.20
CA VAL A 145 12.77 1.43 -3.13
C VAL A 145 12.41 1.09 -4.57
N TYR A 146 11.66 1.95 -5.24
CA TYR A 146 11.36 1.90 -6.67
C TYR A 146 12.39 2.69 -7.47
N LYS A 147 12.87 2.16 -8.60
CA LYS A 147 13.84 2.84 -9.45
C LYS A 147 13.40 2.80 -10.92
N THR A 148 13.54 3.92 -11.61
CA THR A 148 13.26 4.02 -13.04
C THR A 148 14.13 5.10 -13.70
N SER A 149 14.17 5.10 -15.03
CA SER A 149 14.84 6.11 -15.85
C SER A 149 13.85 6.80 -16.77
N LEU A 150 14.01 8.11 -16.98
CA LEU A 150 13.09 8.92 -17.77
C LEU A 150 13.86 9.91 -18.68
N PRO A 151 13.63 9.91 -20.00
CA PRO A 151 14.19 10.93 -20.87
C PRO A 151 13.67 12.33 -20.54
N GLU A 152 14.53 13.34 -20.59
CA GLU A 152 14.11 14.72 -20.26
C GLU A 152 13.06 15.27 -21.23
N ASN A 153 13.11 14.86 -22.50
CA ASN A 153 12.13 15.23 -23.52
C ASN A 153 10.79 14.47 -23.43
N SER A 154 10.52 13.80 -22.31
CA SER A 154 9.28 13.07 -22.09
C SER A 154 8.08 14.03 -22.05
N PRO A 155 7.03 13.81 -22.86
CA PRO A 155 5.86 14.66 -22.84
C PRO A 155 5.14 14.67 -21.48
N VAL A 156 4.44 15.76 -21.18
CA VAL A 156 3.48 15.83 -20.07
C VAL A 156 2.47 14.68 -20.19
N GLN A 157 2.06 14.12 -19.05
CA GLN A 157 1.23 12.93 -18.87
C GLN A 157 1.90 11.59 -19.20
N THR A 158 3.22 11.57 -19.47
CA THR A 158 3.95 10.30 -19.61
C THR A 158 3.95 9.56 -18.27
N PRO A 159 3.51 8.29 -18.20
CA PRO A 159 3.62 7.48 -17.00
C PRO A 159 5.08 7.12 -16.74
N VAL A 160 5.54 7.33 -15.50
CA VAL A 160 6.94 7.16 -15.11
C VAL A 160 7.15 5.83 -14.39
N ILE A 161 6.34 5.58 -13.35
CA ILE A 161 6.34 4.36 -12.57
C ILE A 161 5.05 4.28 -11.75
N THR A 162 4.60 3.06 -11.42
CA THR A 162 3.46 2.83 -10.54
C THR A 162 3.96 2.18 -9.26
N VAL A 163 3.73 2.85 -8.11
CA VAL A 163 3.95 2.24 -6.80
C VAL A 163 2.72 1.45 -6.38
N SER A 164 2.90 0.46 -5.51
CA SER A 164 1.78 -0.34 -5.02
C SER A 164 2.00 -0.71 -3.56
N ALA A 165 0.97 -0.46 -2.75
CA ALA A 165 0.88 -0.94 -1.38
C ALA A 165 -0.44 -1.69 -1.20
N THR A 166 -0.40 -2.67 -0.29
CA THR A 166 -1.56 -3.51 0.07
C THR A 166 -1.76 -3.45 1.57
N ASP A 167 -3.01 -3.36 1.98
CA ASP A 167 -3.43 -3.47 3.37
C ASP A 167 -4.26 -4.74 3.54
N ALA A 168 -4.10 -5.42 4.68
CA ALA A 168 -4.74 -6.71 4.94
C ALA A 168 -6.16 -6.56 5.52
N ASP A 169 -6.50 -5.38 6.02
CA ASP A 169 -7.77 -5.09 6.68
C ASP A 169 -8.94 -5.02 5.68
N GLU A 170 -10.18 -5.02 6.18
CA GLU A 170 -11.39 -5.04 5.36
C GLU A 170 -11.98 -3.66 5.10
N GLY A 171 -12.43 -3.44 3.86
CA GLY A 171 -13.19 -2.25 3.51
C GLY A 171 -12.34 -0.98 3.63
N VAL A 172 -12.82 -0.01 4.41
CA VAL A 172 -12.14 1.29 4.59
C VAL A 172 -10.83 1.15 5.35
N ASN A 173 -10.73 0.14 6.23
CA ASN A 173 -9.50 -0.15 6.96
C ASN A 173 -8.41 -0.64 6.00
N GLY A 174 -8.80 -1.34 4.93
CA GLY A 174 -7.86 -1.81 3.90
C GLY A 174 -7.74 -0.90 2.65
N GLU A 175 -8.45 0.23 2.61
CA GLU A 175 -8.47 1.09 1.41
C GLU A 175 -7.25 2.01 1.39
N VAL A 176 -6.30 1.70 0.51
CA VAL A 176 -5.04 2.43 0.39
C VAL A 176 -5.16 3.65 -0.52
N THR A 177 -4.65 4.78 -0.04
CA THR A 177 -4.44 6.00 -0.83
C THR A 177 -2.97 6.44 -0.80
N TYR A 178 -2.52 7.09 -1.87
CA TYR A 178 -1.12 7.50 -2.04
C TYR A 178 -0.94 9.02 -2.05
N GLU A 179 0.12 9.51 -1.40
CA GLU A 179 0.51 10.91 -1.45
C GLU A 179 2.04 11.11 -1.42
N PHE A 180 2.51 12.27 -1.91
CA PHE A 180 3.92 12.63 -1.77
C PHE A 180 4.21 13.14 -0.36
N SER A 181 4.91 12.34 0.45
CA SER A 181 5.28 12.72 1.82
C SER A 181 6.44 13.73 1.85
N ARG A 182 7.48 13.50 1.03
CA ARG A 182 8.65 14.38 0.91
C ARG A 182 9.06 14.53 -0.55
N LEU A 183 8.80 15.72 -1.08
CA LEU A 183 9.19 16.15 -2.41
C LEU A 183 9.56 17.65 -2.37
N PRO A 184 10.77 18.04 -2.83
CA PRO A 184 11.13 19.46 -2.92
C PRO A 184 10.15 20.26 -3.77
N ASP A 185 9.92 21.53 -3.44
CA ASP A 185 8.92 22.37 -4.12
C ASP A 185 9.15 22.54 -5.63
N LYS A 186 10.42 22.50 -6.06
CA LYS A 186 10.77 22.50 -7.48
C LYS A 186 10.26 21.24 -8.19
N SER A 187 10.45 20.07 -7.58
CA SER A 187 10.05 18.76 -8.12
C SER A 187 8.54 18.52 -8.05
N ARG A 188 7.82 19.17 -7.13
CA ARG A 188 6.34 19.11 -7.05
C ARG A 188 5.61 19.56 -8.31
N ARG A 189 6.26 20.38 -9.15
CA ARG A 189 5.69 20.84 -10.43
C ARG A 189 5.99 19.88 -11.59
N LEU A 190 6.93 18.96 -11.40
CA LEU A 190 7.42 18.06 -12.46
C LEU A 190 6.67 16.74 -12.49
N PHE A 191 6.20 16.27 -11.34
CA PHE A 191 5.54 14.98 -11.20
C PHE A 191 4.18 15.12 -10.53
N SER A 192 3.22 14.30 -10.97
CA SER A 192 1.96 14.05 -10.27
C SER A 192 1.88 12.60 -9.83
N LEU A 193 1.08 12.32 -8.80
CA LEU A 193 0.80 10.99 -8.28
C LEU A 193 -0.72 10.81 -8.22
N ASP A 194 -1.21 9.76 -8.87
CA ASP A 194 -2.60 9.37 -8.75
C ASP A 194 -2.83 8.65 -7.41
N ALA A 195 -3.68 9.25 -6.58
CA ALA A 195 -3.90 8.82 -5.20
C ALA A 195 -4.55 7.43 -5.07
N LYS A 196 -5.09 6.84 -6.14
CA LYS A 196 -5.77 5.53 -6.10
C LYS A 196 -4.96 4.42 -6.75
N THR A 197 -4.32 4.73 -7.87
CA THR A 197 -3.57 3.76 -8.67
C THR A 197 -2.10 3.70 -8.28
N GLY A 198 -1.57 4.74 -7.63
CA GLY A 198 -0.15 4.85 -7.31
C GLY A 198 0.71 5.21 -8.53
N GLU A 199 0.10 5.59 -9.66
CA GLU A 199 0.83 5.99 -10.86
C GLU A 199 1.45 7.39 -10.69
N ILE A 200 2.77 7.46 -10.89
CA ILE A 200 3.51 8.71 -10.99
C ILE A 200 3.66 9.06 -12.47
N SER A 201 3.30 10.29 -12.85
CA SER A 201 3.38 10.77 -14.24
C SER A 201 3.98 12.18 -14.33
N VAL A 202 4.51 12.51 -15.51
CA VAL A 202 5.09 13.83 -15.80
C VAL A 202 4.01 14.90 -15.87
N THR A 203 4.22 16.04 -15.22
CA THR A 203 3.32 17.21 -15.22
C THR A 203 3.99 18.51 -15.64
N GLY A 204 5.32 18.59 -15.54
CA GLY A 204 6.10 19.76 -15.95
C GLY A 204 7.25 19.38 -16.85
N ASP A 205 7.93 20.39 -17.39
CA ASP A 205 9.08 20.20 -18.27
C ASP A 205 10.27 19.72 -17.47
N ILE A 206 10.84 18.59 -17.89
CA ILE A 206 12.02 17.99 -17.28
C ILE A 206 13.23 18.47 -18.06
N ASP A 207 14.28 18.86 -17.35
CA ASP A 207 15.53 19.38 -17.90
C ASP A 207 16.68 18.67 -17.16
N TYR A 208 17.48 17.92 -17.90
CA TYR A 208 18.61 17.16 -17.38
C TYR A 208 19.71 18.09 -16.85
N GLU A 209 19.98 19.22 -17.51
CA GLU A 209 20.94 20.23 -17.07
C GLU A 209 20.53 20.90 -15.75
N GLU A 210 19.23 20.97 -15.46
CA GLU A 210 18.72 21.44 -14.16
C GLU A 210 18.72 20.35 -13.08
N GLY A 211 18.43 19.10 -13.44
CA GLY A 211 18.35 18.00 -12.48
C GLY A 211 18.36 16.61 -13.11
N SER A 212 19.48 15.91 -12.97
CA SER A 212 19.66 14.56 -13.51
C SER A 212 19.06 13.43 -12.65
N LYS A 213 18.57 13.72 -11.45
CA LYS A 213 18.06 12.71 -10.51
C LYS A 213 17.05 13.27 -9.51
N TYR A 214 15.93 12.58 -9.34
CA TYR A 214 14.90 12.91 -8.36
C TYR A 214 14.71 11.77 -7.35
N GLU A 215 14.72 12.12 -6.07
CA GLU A 215 14.39 11.21 -4.98
C GLU A 215 13.08 11.67 -4.32
N ILE A 216 12.05 10.85 -4.47
CA ILE A 216 10.68 11.14 -4.05
C ILE A 216 10.31 10.14 -2.96
N PHE A 217 9.67 10.60 -1.89
CA PHE A 217 9.06 9.70 -0.90
C PHE A 217 7.55 9.71 -1.10
N VAL A 218 6.98 8.51 -1.19
CA VAL A 218 5.54 8.28 -1.33
C VAL A 218 5.05 7.61 -0.07
N GLU A 219 4.00 8.17 0.53
CA GLU A 219 3.28 7.60 1.65
C GLU A 219 2.03 6.89 1.13
N ALA A 220 1.80 5.68 1.64
CA ALA A 220 0.56 4.95 1.47
C ALA A 220 -0.18 4.96 2.80
N LYS A 221 -1.48 5.29 2.78
CA LYS A 221 -2.29 5.47 3.98
C LYS A 221 -3.66 4.81 3.83
N ASP A 222 -4.09 4.14 4.89
CA ASP A 222 -5.44 3.57 4.98
C ASP A 222 -6.52 4.64 5.25
N GLY A 223 -7.77 4.22 5.41
CA GLY A 223 -8.88 5.13 5.71
C GLY A 223 -8.88 5.77 7.11
N TYR A 224 -8.06 5.27 8.05
CA TYR A 224 -8.12 5.65 9.47
C TYR A 224 -6.81 6.20 10.05
N GLY A 225 -5.73 6.23 9.29
CA GLY A 225 -4.49 6.87 9.69
C GLY A 225 -3.22 6.03 9.62
N LEU A 226 -3.29 4.69 9.52
CA LEU A 226 -2.05 3.91 9.48
C LEU A 226 -1.41 4.08 8.11
N SER A 227 -0.09 4.26 8.13
CA SER A 227 0.67 4.57 6.93
C SER A 227 2.04 3.91 6.90
N SER A 228 2.56 3.79 5.69
CA SER A 228 3.94 3.43 5.42
C SER A 228 4.52 4.32 4.33
N GLU A 229 5.85 4.28 4.16
CA GLU A 229 6.55 5.14 3.20
C GLU A 229 7.53 4.32 2.35
N ALA A 230 7.57 4.61 1.06
CA ALA A 230 8.54 4.05 0.11
C ALA A 230 9.31 5.16 -0.62
N LYS A 231 10.54 4.83 -1.07
CA LYS A 231 11.39 5.75 -1.84
C LYS A 231 11.28 5.45 -3.33
N VAL A 232 11.08 6.48 -4.15
CA VAL A 232 11.13 6.41 -5.62
C VAL A 232 12.35 7.20 -6.10
N ILE A 233 13.16 6.58 -6.95
CA ILE A 233 14.33 7.20 -7.57
C ILE A 233 14.10 7.23 -9.08
N ILE A 234 14.13 8.43 -9.64
CA ILE A 234 13.97 8.69 -11.07
C ILE A 234 15.28 9.28 -11.56
N ASP A 235 16.01 8.52 -12.38
CA ASP A 235 17.22 9.01 -13.07
C ASP A 235 16.82 9.60 -14.43
N ILE A 236 17.21 10.84 -14.70
CA ILE A 236 16.91 11.48 -15.98
C ILE A 236 17.99 11.13 -17.00
N THR A 237 17.60 10.80 -18.22
CA THR A 237 18.53 10.55 -19.32
C THR A 237 18.62 11.74 -20.26
N ASP A 238 19.85 12.23 -20.45
CA ASP A 238 20.23 13.34 -21.32
C ASP A 238 19.86 13.09 -22.80
N VAL A 239 19.31 14.11 -23.45
CA VAL A 239 18.97 14.19 -24.87
C VAL A 239 19.66 15.42 -25.45
N ASN A 240 20.26 15.30 -26.64
CA ASN A 240 20.92 16.43 -27.29
C ASN A 240 19.91 17.52 -27.72
N ASP A 241 19.71 18.50 -26.85
CA ASP A 241 18.79 19.62 -27.08
C ASP A 241 19.45 21.00 -26.89
N ASN A 242 20.70 21.06 -26.41
CA ASN A 242 21.50 22.29 -26.37
C ASN A 242 22.51 22.34 -27.53
N ALA A 243 22.34 23.29 -28.44
CA ALA A 243 23.33 23.52 -29.50
C ALA A 243 24.64 24.15 -28.94
N PRO A 244 25.82 23.81 -29.50
CA PRO A 244 27.08 24.44 -29.10
C PRO A 244 27.09 25.96 -29.33
N VAL A 245 27.46 26.72 -28.30
CA VAL A 245 27.59 28.18 -28.35
C VAL A 245 29.07 28.59 -28.43
N ILE A 246 29.41 29.44 -29.41
CA ILE A 246 30.76 29.91 -29.65
C ILE A 246 30.95 31.32 -29.06
N TYR A 247 31.93 31.47 -28.18
CA TYR A 247 32.37 32.75 -27.64
C TYR A 247 33.75 33.12 -28.18
N LEU A 248 33.88 34.37 -28.62
CA LEU A 248 35.17 34.91 -29.03
C LEU A 248 35.95 35.33 -27.78
N LYS A 249 37.04 34.64 -27.48
CA LYS A 249 37.91 34.95 -26.35
C LYS A 249 38.93 36.04 -26.71
N SER A 250 39.49 35.96 -27.91
CA SER A 250 40.35 36.99 -28.47
C SER A 250 40.26 36.99 -29.99
N LEU A 251 40.42 38.16 -30.59
CA LEU A 251 40.53 38.32 -32.03
C LEU A 251 41.52 39.46 -32.30
N THR A 252 42.57 39.15 -33.04
CA THR A 252 43.49 40.15 -33.54
C THR A 252 42.88 40.75 -34.81
N ASN A 253 42.49 42.02 -34.77
CA ASN A 253 41.96 42.74 -35.93
C ASN A 253 42.34 44.24 -35.85
N PRO A 254 43.04 44.84 -36.83
CA PRO A 254 43.47 44.28 -38.11
C PRO A 254 44.70 43.35 -38.00
N ILE A 255 44.83 42.44 -38.96
CA ILE A 255 45.98 41.52 -39.09
C ILE A 255 46.95 42.10 -40.15
N PRO A 256 48.22 42.36 -39.81
CA PRO A 256 49.21 42.82 -40.80
C PRO A 256 49.45 41.79 -41.91
N GLU A 257 49.67 42.24 -43.15
CA GLU A 257 49.86 41.35 -44.31
C GLU A 257 51.16 40.51 -44.26
N ASN A 258 52.14 40.94 -43.45
CA ASN A 258 53.45 40.31 -43.32
C ASN A 258 53.57 39.35 -42.11
N VAL A 259 52.44 38.93 -41.53
CA VAL A 259 52.45 37.93 -40.45
C VAL A 259 52.97 36.58 -40.93
N SER A 260 53.77 35.92 -40.09
CA SER A 260 54.33 34.60 -40.42
C SER A 260 53.28 33.49 -40.31
N PRO A 261 53.34 32.42 -41.12
CA PRO A 261 52.47 31.26 -40.96
C PRO A 261 52.51 30.68 -39.54
N GLY A 262 51.36 30.31 -39.01
CA GLY A 262 51.21 29.82 -37.63
C GLY A 262 50.96 30.92 -36.59
N THR A 263 50.89 32.19 -36.99
CA THR A 263 50.45 33.28 -36.11
C THR A 263 49.01 33.02 -35.64
N GLU A 264 48.78 33.07 -34.33
CA GLU A 264 47.44 33.00 -33.75
C GLU A 264 46.67 34.28 -34.05
N VAL A 265 45.53 34.15 -34.73
CA VAL A 265 44.70 35.29 -35.17
C VAL A 265 43.47 35.50 -34.29
N GLY A 266 43.13 34.52 -33.46
CA GLY A 266 42.03 34.58 -32.52
C GLY A 266 41.86 33.27 -31.77
N ILE A 267 41.22 33.35 -30.62
CA ILE A 267 40.84 32.22 -29.78
C ILE A 267 39.32 32.23 -29.66
N ILE A 268 38.69 31.11 -29.99
CA ILE A 268 37.28 30.84 -29.69
C ILE A 268 37.17 29.86 -28.54
N ASN A 269 36.09 29.95 -27.79
CA ASN A 269 35.69 29.01 -26.76
C ASN A 269 34.31 28.47 -27.12
N VAL A 270 34.14 27.16 -27.18
CA VAL A 270 32.83 26.55 -27.47
C VAL A 270 32.32 25.86 -26.23
N GLN A 271 31.06 26.12 -25.89
CA GLN A 271 30.38 25.48 -24.78
C GLN A 271 29.10 24.85 -25.28
N ASP A 272 28.91 23.60 -24.91
CA ASP A 272 27.70 22.83 -25.11
C ASP A 272 27.23 22.36 -23.73
N ARG A 273 25.94 22.48 -23.43
CA ARG A 273 25.44 22.23 -22.07
C ARG A 273 25.10 20.75 -21.84
N ASP A 274 24.90 19.98 -22.91
CA ASP A 274 24.60 18.56 -22.83
C ASP A 274 25.74 17.77 -22.17
N SER A 275 25.52 16.48 -21.96
CA SER A 275 26.45 15.54 -21.32
C SER A 275 26.98 14.47 -22.28
N GLU A 276 27.95 13.70 -21.78
CA GLU A 276 28.56 12.56 -22.48
C GLU A 276 28.96 12.85 -23.94
N THR A 277 28.37 12.12 -24.88
CA THR A 277 28.60 12.27 -26.32
C THR A 277 27.90 13.47 -26.93
N ASN A 278 26.80 13.93 -26.32
CA ASN A 278 25.99 15.03 -26.85
C ASN A 278 26.76 16.36 -26.81
N LYS A 279 27.60 16.54 -25.78
CA LYS A 279 28.51 17.69 -25.63
C LYS A 279 29.68 17.77 -26.63
N GLN A 280 29.92 16.72 -27.44
CA GLN A 280 31.13 16.63 -28.25
C GLN A 280 31.06 17.53 -29.50
N VAL A 281 31.89 18.56 -29.53
CA VAL A 281 31.94 19.52 -30.64
C VAL A 281 33.01 19.16 -31.68
N ARG A 282 32.66 19.29 -32.96
CA ARG A 282 33.61 19.23 -34.09
C ARG A 282 33.75 20.59 -34.76
N TYR A 283 34.97 20.97 -35.09
CA TYR A 283 35.29 22.26 -35.69
C TYR A 283 35.48 22.12 -37.20
N PHE A 284 34.87 23.04 -37.96
CA PHE A 284 35.08 23.16 -39.40
C PHE A 284 35.35 24.63 -39.75
N CYS A 285 36.43 24.88 -40.48
CA CYS A 285 36.71 26.20 -41.05
C CYS A 285 36.23 26.22 -42.50
N VAL A 286 35.29 27.11 -42.80
CA VAL A 286 34.76 27.28 -44.16
C VAL A 286 35.22 28.63 -44.69
N PHE A 287 36.04 28.59 -45.75
CA PHE A 287 36.40 29.80 -46.48
C PHE A 287 35.26 30.11 -47.45
N LEU A 288 34.45 31.12 -47.14
CA LEU A 288 33.48 31.62 -48.09
C LEU A 288 34.23 32.38 -49.19
N PRO A 289 34.03 32.03 -50.48
CA PRO A 289 34.64 32.77 -51.56
C PRO A 289 34.05 34.18 -51.58
N ILE A 290 34.87 35.18 -51.25
CA ILE A 290 34.57 36.57 -51.56
C ILE A 290 34.78 36.65 -53.07
N PHE A 291 33.68 36.68 -53.83
CA PHE A 291 33.56 36.48 -55.28
C PHE A 291 33.45 35.01 -55.74
N ALA A 292 32.22 34.58 -55.99
CA ALA A 292 31.96 33.57 -57.00
C ALA A 292 31.97 34.24 -58.38
N GLU A 293 33.14 34.31 -59.01
CA GLU A 293 33.22 34.07 -60.44
C GLU A 293 34.26 32.98 -60.67
N ILE A 294 33.74 31.79 -61.02
CA ILE A 294 34.45 30.66 -61.64
C ILE A 294 35.36 29.84 -60.72
N GLY A 295 34.81 28.71 -60.24
CA GLY A 295 35.48 27.42 -60.30
C GLY A 295 36.29 26.96 -59.08
N GLN A 296 35.88 25.80 -58.55
CA GLN A 296 36.56 24.92 -57.58
C GLN A 296 36.39 25.27 -56.09
N THR A 297 35.44 24.57 -55.47
CA THR A 297 35.33 24.39 -54.02
C THR A 297 36.30 23.28 -53.58
N GLU A 298 37.39 23.62 -52.89
CA GLU A 298 38.15 22.65 -52.09
C GLU A 298 37.76 22.78 -50.61
N SER A 299 37.19 21.73 -50.03
CA SER A 299 37.05 21.59 -48.58
C SER A 299 38.30 20.92 -48.02
N LYS A 300 39.02 21.59 -47.11
CA LYS A 300 40.07 20.96 -46.29
C LYS A 300 39.56 20.80 -44.87
N SER A 301 39.45 19.55 -44.42
CA SER A 301 39.25 19.23 -43.01
C SER A 301 40.57 19.41 -42.27
N LEU A 302 40.54 20.14 -41.16
CA LEU A 302 41.63 20.16 -40.19
C LEU A 302 41.09 19.49 -38.93
N VAL A 303 41.58 18.28 -38.67
CA VAL A 303 41.37 17.55 -37.42
C VAL A 303 42.45 18.02 -36.45
N LYS A 304 42.05 18.63 -35.34
CA LYS A 304 42.81 18.69 -34.09
C LYS A 304 41.85 18.60 -32.92
#